data_AF-A0A094QFW0-F1
#
_entry.id   AF-A0A094QFW0-F1
#
_cell.length_a   1.000
_cell.length_b   1.000
_cell.length_c   1.000
_cell.angle_alpha   90.00
_cell.angle_beta   90.00
_cell.angle_gamma   90.00
#
_symmetry.space_group_name_H-M   'P 1'
#
loop_
_entity.id
_entity.type
_entity.pdbx_description
1 polymer ?
#
loop_
_entity_poly.entity_id
_entity_poly.type
_entity_poly.pdbx_seq_one_letter_code
_entity_poly.pdbx_strand_id
1 'polypeptide(L)'
;MECAGVWLHVDFDILGAPLIETCVDAVAPLEAMTVLDAADVKITGTADYGLDVVCRVNGLPAADQALKIPGHESYRETCATMTPAFGYWSVWVEDRATGEWDYASAGIDDLTLAPGESLGFTFTNGTHTDPPVEPLTE
;
A
#
# COMPACT_ATOMS: atom_id res chain seq x y z
N MET A 1 -18.54 1.03 10.70
CA MET A 1 -18.83 2.18 9.81
C MET A 1 -19.03 1.58 8.43
N GLU A 2 -20.24 1.63 7.88
CA GLU A 2 -20.53 1.01 6.57
C GLU A 2 -19.98 1.93 5.46
N CYS A 3 -18.88 1.52 4.84
CA CYS A 3 -18.38 2.18 3.63
C CYS A 3 -19.10 1.58 2.42
N ALA A 4 -19.83 2.41 1.68
CA ALA A 4 -20.45 2.00 0.43
C ALA A 4 -19.50 2.13 -0.78
N GLY A 5 -18.34 2.78 -0.59
CA GLY A 5 -17.33 2.98 -1.60
C GLY A 5 -16.14 2.04 -1.44
N VAL A 6 -14.93 2.59 -1.57
CA VAL A 6 -13.67 1.86 -1.52
C VAL A 6 -12.95 2.19 -0.21
N TRP A 7 -12.49 1.18 0.51
CA TRP A 7 -11.60 1.40 1.65
C TRP A 7 -10.16 1.55 1.20
N LEU A 8 -9.41 2.41 1.88
CA LEU A 8 -7.97 2.51 1.77
C LEU A 8 -7.35 2.14 3.12
N HIS A 9 -6.45 1.17 3.10
CA HIS A 9 -5.62 0.74 4.21
C HIS A 9 -4.15 0.97 3.86
N VAL A 10 -3.41 1.71 4.70
CA VAL A 10 -1.96 1.88 4.55
C VAL A 10 -1.28 1.56 5.88
N ASP A 11 -0.65 0.39 5.94
CA ASP A 11 0.15 -0.08 7.06
C ASP A 11 1.64 0.20 6.80
N PHE A 12 2.21 1.01 7.68
CA PHE A 12 3.61 1.42 7.62
C PHE A 12 4.54 0.47 8.39
N ASP A 13 4.00 -0.47 9.17
CA ASP A 13 4.72 -1.47 9.98
C ASP A 13 5.99 -0.88 10.65
N ILE A 14 7.18 -1.39 10.29
CA ILE A 14 8.47 -1.01 10.84
C ILE A 14 8.88 0.44 10.56
N LEU A 15 8.17 1.16 9.68
CA LEU A 15 8.40 2.58 9.43
C LEU A 15 7.80 3.45 10.53
N GLY A 16 6.91 2.90 11.38
CA GLY A 16 6.45 3.52 12.62
C GLY A 16 5.50 4.70 12.45
N ALA A 17 4.88 4.84 11.27
CA ALA A 17 3.79 5.79 11.06
C ALA A 17 2.43 5.18 11.39
N PRO A 18 1.42 5.98 11.74
CA PRO A 18 0.07 5.47 12.03
C PRO A 18 -0.55 4.81 10.80
N LEU A 19 -1.30 3.72 11.04
CA LEU A 19 -2.19 3.11 10.05
C LEU A 19 -3.15 4.18 9.49
N ILE A 20 -3.30 4.21 8.17
CA ILE A 20 -4.33 5.01 7.51
C ILE A 20 -5.47 4.06 7.15
N GLU A 21 -6.65 4.30 7.69
CA GLU A 21 -7.88 3.62 7.30
C GLU A 21 -8.93 4.68 6.96
N THR A 22 -9.31 4.76 5.69
CA THR A 22 -10.32 5.72 5.26
C THR A 22 -11.24 5.13 4.20
N CYS A 23 -12.50 5.54 4.25
CA CYS A 23 -13.48 5.21 3.24
C CYS A 23 -13.55 6.35 2.23
N VAL A 24 -13.39 6.01 0.95
CA VAL A 24 -13.62 6.92 -0.17
C VAL A 24 -14.95 6.56 -0.81
N ASP A 25 -15.90 7.50 -0.80
CA ASP A 25 -17.21 7.29 -1.40
C ASP A 25 -17.10 6.99 -2.90
N ALA A 26 -17.68 5.87 -3.31
CA ALA A 26 -17.72 5.44 -4.71
C ALA A 26 -19.06 4.76 -5.00
N VAL A 27 -19.70 5.16 -6.10
CA VAL A 27 -20.96 4.56 -6.60
C VAL A 27 -20.75 3.84 -7.94
N ALA A 28 -19.53 3.88 -8.46
CA ALA A 28 -19.06 3.23 -9.67
C ALA A 28 -17.56 2.91 -9.46
N PRO A 29 -16.96 2.06 -10.31
CA PRO A 29 -15.53 1.76 -10.22
C PRO A 29 -14.68 3.03 -10.24
N LEU A 30 -13.64 3.06 -9.40
CA LEU A 30 -12.76 4.20 -9.19
C LEU A 30 -11.31 3.78 -9.45
N GLU A 31 -10.54 4.61 -10.14
CA GLU A 31 -9.10 4.39 -10.28
C GLU A 31 -8.41 4.50 -8.91
N ALA A 32 -7.45 3.62 -8.63
CA ALA A 32 -6.76 3.61 -7.35
C ALA A 32 -6.04 4.95 -7.05
N MET A 33 -5.51 5.61 -8.07
CA MET A 33 -4.94 6.96 -7.94
C MET A 33 -5.95 8.01 -7.47
N THR A 34 -7.23 7.86 -7.85
CA THR A 34 -8.30 8.74 -7.37
C THR A 34 -8.63 8.45 -5.89
N VAL A 35 -8.60 7.18 -5.46
CA VAL A 35 -8.76 6.81 -4.04
C VAL A 35 -7.66 7.47 -3.21
N LEU A 36 -6.41 7.36 -3.67
CA LEU A 36 -5.24 7.93 -2.99
C LEU A 36 -5.31 9.46 -2.90
N ASP A 37 -5.70 10.15 -3.98
CA ASP A 37 -5.81 11.61 -3.96
C ASP A 37 -6.95 12.07 -3.04
N ALA A 38 -8.10 11.38 -3.05
CA ALA A 38 -9.22 11.67 -2.15
C ALA A 38 -8.84 11.47 -0.66
N ALA A 39 -7.94 10.53 -0.38
CA ALA A 39 -7.40 10.26 0.95
C ALA A 39 -6.19 11.13 1.33
N ASP A 40 -5.76 12.04 0.45
CA ASP A 40 -4.51 12.80 0.55
C ASP A 40 -3.26 11.93 0.80
N VAL A 41 -3.26 10.72 0.26
CA VAL A 41 -2.11 9.80 0.30
C VAL A 41 -1.27 10.02 -0.94
N LYS A 42 0.00 10.39 -0.74
CA LYS A 42 0.96 10.62 -1.82
C LYS A 42 1.86 9.41 -1.98
N ILE A 43 1.92 8.88 -3.20
CA ILE A 43 2.80 7.76 -3.53
C ILE A 43 3.95 8.22 -4.42
N THR A 44 5.05 7.49 -4.40
CA THR A 44 6.16 7.70 -5.33
C THR A 44 6.63 6.36 -5.87
N GLY A 45 6.69 6.26 -7.18
CA GLY A 45 7.23 5.13 -7.90
C GLY A 45 8.75 5.24 -8.11
N THR A 46 9.39 4.10 -8.42
CA THR A 46 10.83 4.08 -8.73
C THR A 46 11.14 4.74 -10.08
N ALA A 47 12.38 5.16 -10.31
CA ALA A 47 12.77 5.79 -11.57
C ALA A 47 12.72 4.83 -12.77
N ASP A 48 13.13 3.57 -12.57
CA ASP A 48 13.16 2.57 -13.65
C ASP A 48 11.79 1.97 -13.98
N TYR A 49 10.89 1.87 -12.99
CA TYR A 49 9.60 1.16 -13.13
C TYR A 49 8.37 2.05 -12.93
N GLY A 50 8.54 3.32 -12.58
CA GLY A 50 7.41 4.20 -12.27
C GLY A 50 6.54 3.61 -11.16
N LEU A 51 5.23 3.67 -11.34
CA LEU A 51 4.21 3.25 -10.37
C LEU A 51 3.95 1.73 -10.35
N ASP A 52 4.60 0.96 -11.23
CA ASP A 52 4.66 -0.51 -11.11
C ASP A 52 5.40 -0.95 -9.85
N VAL A 53 6.31 -0.10 -9.33
CA VAL A 53 7.06 -0.34 -8.10
C VAL A 53 6.97 0.88 -7.21
N VAL A 54 6.07 0.83 -6.22
CA VAL A 54 5.92 1.90 -5.23
C VAL A 54 7.10 1.87 -4.26
N CYS A 55 7.88 2.94 -4.23
CA CYS A 55 9.03 3.07 -3.34
C CYS A 55 8.68 3.86 -2.07
N ARG A 56 7.66 4.74 -2.12
CA ARG A 56 7.22 5.57 -0.98
C ARG A 56 5.71 5.71 -0.93
N VAL A 57 5.20 5.74 0.29
CA VAL A 57 3.84 6.20 0.62
C VAL A 57 3.97 7.27 1.70
N ASN A 58 3.36 8.43 1.48
CA ASN A 58 3.50 9.63 2.31
C ASN A 58 4.96 10.00 2.65
N GLY A 59 5.86 9.80 1.68
CA GLY A 59 7.28 10.08 1.84
C GLY A 59 8.05 9.04 2.67
N LEU A 60 7.41 7.94 3.07
CA LEU A 60 8.02 6.85 3.83
C LEU A 60 8.27 5.60 2.97
N PRO A 61 9.42 4.92 3.12
CA PRO A 61 10.57 5.32 3.92
C PRO A 61 11.22 6.63 3.41
N ALA A 62 11.70 7.47 4.32
CA ALA A 62 12.31 8.74 3.93
C ALA A 62 13.61 8.50 3.16
N ALA A 63 13.93 9.40 2.22
CA ALA A 63 15.11 9.25 1.36
C ALA A 63 16.44 9.19 2.14
N ASP A 64 16.49 9.80 3.32
CA ASP A 64 17.60 9.82 4.27
C ASP A 64 17.40 8.89 5.50
N GLN A 65 16.34 8.07 5.52
CA GLN A 65 16.14 7.02 6.52
C GLN A 65 16.93 5.74 6.21
N ALA A 66 17.67 5.25 7.20
CA ALA A 66 18.29 3.93 7.16
C ALA A 66 17.32 2.91 7.77
N LEU A 67 16.85 1.98 6.94
CA LEU A 67 16.00 0.87 7.35
C LEU A 67 16.85 -0.22 7.98
N LYS A 68 16.39 -0.72 9.11
CA LYS A 68 16.99 -1.86 9.82
C LYS A 68 16.03 -3.02 9.74
N ILE A 69 16.24 -3.86 8.73
CA ILE A 69 15.45 -5.06 8.54
C ILE A 69 16.14 -6.22 9.27
N PRO A 70 15.47 -6.93 10.19
CA PRO A 70 16.05 -8.08 10.86
C PRO A 70 16.62 -9.10 9.86
N GLY A 71 17.88 -9.50 10.05
CA GLY A 71 18.55 -10.46 9.16
C GLY A 71 19.22 -9.86 7.92
N HIS A 72 19.10 -8.54 7.68
CA HIS A 72 19.72 -7.87 6.55
C HIS A 72 20.62 -6.70 7.00
N GLU A 73 21.56 -6.31 6.14
CA GLU A 73 22.30 -5.07 6.34
C GLU A 73 21.37 -3.86 6.27
N SER A 74 21.79 -2.74 6.89
CA SER A 74 20.98 -1.53 6.85
C SER A 74 20.82 -1.05 5.41
N TYR A 75 19.57 -0.79 5.03
CA TYR A 75 19.19 -0.45 3.67
C TYR A 75 18.64 0.97 3.59
N ARG A 76 18.93 1.67 2.50
CA ARG A 76 18.35 2.97 2.18
C ARG A 76 17.62 2.85 0.86
N GLU A 77 16.32 3.12 0.87
CA GLU A 77 15.51 3.14 -0.34
C GLU A 77 15.78 4.43 -1.13
N THR A 78 16.40 4.30 -2.29
CA THR A 78 16.79 5.43 -3.16
C THR A 78 15.73 5.78 -4.20
N CYS A 79 14.72 4.92 -4.37
CA CYS A 79 13.69 5.04 -5.38
C CYS A 79 14.24 4.95 -6.82
N ALA A 80 15.44 4.41 -7.02
CA ALA A 80 16.05 4.37 -8.35
C ALA A 80 15.53 3.20 -9.19
N THR A 81 15.44 2.01 -8.60
CA THR A 81 15.16 0.75 -9.29
C THR A 81 14.30 -0.15 -8.40
N MET A 82 14.17 -1.43 -8.76
CA MET A 82 13.44 -2.43 -7.99
C MET A 82 13.82 -2.42 -6.50
N THR A 83 12.81 -2.28 -5.64
CA THR A 83 12.96 -2.37 -4.19
C THR A 83 13.40 -3.78 -3.79
N PRO A 84 14.24 -3.94 -2.75
CA PRO A 84 14.65 -5.26 -2.30
C PRO A 84 13.46 -6.05 -1.76
N ALA A 85 13.47 -7.37 -1.97
CA ALA A 85 12.43 -8.27 -1.46
C ALA A 85 12.29 -8.29 0.07
N PHE A 86 13.23 -7.67 0.79
CA PHE A 86 13.23 -7.55 2.25
C PHE A 86 12.83 -6.14 2.74
N GLY A 87 12.34 -5.26 1.87
CA GLY A 87 11.96 -3.89 2.24
C GLY A 87 11.26 -3.18 1.09
N TYR A 88 9.96 -3.44 0.93
CA TYR A 88 9.16 -2.89 -0.17
C TYR A 88 7.70 -2.67 0.24
N TRP A 89 6.98 -1.89 -0.57
CA TRP A 89 5.54 -1.73 -0.45
C TRP A 89 4.83 -2.84 -1.23
N SER A 90 4.13 -3.72 -0.53
CA SER A 90 3.16 -4.63 -1.15
C SER A 90 1.83 -3.92 -1.33
N VAL A 91 1.19 -4.16 -2.48
CA VAL A 91 -0.09 -3.55 -2.84
C VAL A 91 -1.12 -4.66 -2.98
N TRP A 92 -2.30 -4.47 -2.41
CA TRP A 92 -3.33 -5.48 -2.30
C TRP A 92 -4.70 -4.92 -2.66
N VAL A 93 -5.57 -5.80 -3.16
CA VAL A 93 -6.98 -5.53 -3.37
C VAL A 93 -7.78 -6.55 -2.60
N GLU A 94 -8.76 -6.11 -1.82
CA GLU A 94 -9.69 -6.97 -1.11
C GLU A 94 -11.07 -6.93 -1.76
N ASP A 95 -11.68 -8.09 -1.97
CA ASP A 95 -13.13 -8.16 -2.12
C ASP A 95 -13.77 -8.32 -0.73
N ARG A 96 -14.36 -7.24 -0.19
CA ARG A 96 -14.95 -7.27 1.16
C ARG A 96 -16.22 -8.13 1.24
N ALA A 97 -16.79 -8.55 0.12
CA ALA A 97 -17.88 -9.52 0.11
C ALA A 97 -17.40 -10.92 0.50
N THR A 98 -16.15 -11.26 0.16
CA THR A 98 -15.51 -12.55 0.48
C THR A 98 -14.49 -12.45 1.62
N GLY A 99 -13.92 -11.27 1.86
CA GLY A 99 -12.77 -11.04 2.73
C GLY A 99 -11.45 -11.55 2.15
N GLU A 100 -11.41 -11.82 0.84
CA GLU A 100 -10.21 -12.33 0.17
C GLU A 100 -9.35 -11.17 -0.34
N TRP A 101 -8.06 -11.22 0.03
CA TRP A 101 -7.05 -10.27 -0.43
C TRP A 101 -6.20 -10.88 -1.54
N ASP A 102 -6.09 -10.16 -2.65
CA ASP A 102 -5.24 -10.50 -3.78
C ASP A 102 -4.10 -9.49 -3.92
N TYR A 103 -2.90 -10.02 -4.19
CA TYR A 103 -1.74 -9.17 -4.50
C TYR A 103 -1.98 -8.47 -5.85
N ALA A 104 -1.76 -7.16 -5.90
CA ALA A 104 -1.94 -6.38 -7.13
C ALA A 104 -0.98 -6.87 -8.22
N SER A 105 -1.55 -7.31 -9.35
CA SER A 105 -0.77 -7.82 -10.49
C SER A 105 -0.38 -6.76 -11.50
N ALA A 106 -0.87 -5.53 -11.32
CA ALA A 106 -0.59 -4.36 -12.15
C ALA A 106 -0.06 -3.20 -11.30
N GLY A 107 0.58 -2.22 -11.94
CA GLY A 107 0.94 -0.96 -11.30
C GLY A 107 -0.26 -0.23 -10.75
N ILE A 108 -0.05 0.54 -9.68
CA ILE A 108 -1.13 1.22 -8.95
C ILE A 108 -1.89 2.24 -9.80
N ASP A 109 -1.26 2.78 -10.83
CA ASP A 109 -1.88 3.67 -11.82
C ASP A 109 -2.79 2.97 -12.84
N ASP A 110 -2.68 1.65 -12.98
CA ASP A 110 -3.54 0.83 -13.84
C ASP A 110 -4.66 0.11 -13.05
N LEU A 111 -4.66 0.20 -11.71
CA LEU A 111 -5.68 -0.44 -10.87
C LEU A 111 -6.99 0.35 -10.87
N THR A 112 -8.09 -0.38 -11.05
CA THR A 112 -9.46 0.11 -10.89
C THR A 112 -10.18 -0.74 -9.85
N LEU A 113 -10.83 -0.09 -8.89
CA LEU A 113 -11.46 -0.70 -7.74
C LEU A 113 -12.97 -0.53 -7.82
N ALA A 114 -13.71 -1.61 -7.60
CA ALA A 114 -15.16 -1.59 -7.53
C ALA A 114 -15.64 -1.09 -6.15
N PRO A 115 -16.83 -0.46 -6.08
CA PRO A 115 -17.45 -0.18 -4.79
C PRO A 115 -17.61 -1.46 -3.96
N GLY A 116 -17.22 -1.41 -2.70
CA GLY A 116 -17.16 -2.57 -1.81
C GLY A 116 -15.80 -3.26 -1.75
N GLU A 117 -14.81 -2.87 -2.56
CA GLU A 117 -13.44 -3.36 -2.44
C GLU A 117 -12.59 -2.51 -1.48
N SER A 118 -11.45 -3.06 -1.07
CA SER A 118 -10.41 -2.35 -0.32
C SER A 118 -9.11 -2.28 -1.12
N LEU A 119 -8.40 -1.16 -1.01
CA LEU A 119 -7.03 -0.99 -1.47
C LEU A 119 -6.09 -1.02 -0.28
N GLY A 120 -5.12 -1.91 -0.31
CA GLY A 120 -4.16 -2.13 0.75
C GLY A 120 -2.73 -1.78 0.34
N PHE A 121 -2.01 -1.12 1.24
CA PHE A 121 -0.56 -0.95 1.17
C PHE A 121 0.04 -1.46 2.47
N THR A 122 1.05 -2.33 2.38
CA THR A 122 1.80 -2.78 3.55
C THR A 122 3.29 -2.64 3.27
N PHE A 123 4.02 -1.96 4.14
CA PHE A 123 5.48 -1.99 4.05
C PHE A 123 5.99 -3.29 4.67
N THR A 124 6.60 -4.16 3.87
CA THR A 124 7.00 -5.50 4.30
C THR A 124 8.52 -5.67 4.33
N ASN A 125 8.98 -6.47 5.30
CA ASN A 125 10.35 -6.93 5.42
C ASN A 125 10.64 -8.27 4.69
N GLY A 126 9.70 -8.78 3.87
CA GLY A 126 9.83 -10.04 3.15
C GLY A 126 9.51 -11.30 3.97
N THR A 127 9.33 -11.19 5.28
CA THR A 127 8.82 -12.29 6.14
C THR A 127 7.34 -12.14 6.50
N HIS A 128 6.77 -10.95 6.30
CA HIS A 128 5.37 -10.63 6.51
C HIS A 128 4.81 -9.99 5.23
N THR A 129 4.54 -10.80 4.22
CA THR A 129 3.83 -10.36 3.00
C THR A 129 2.33 -10.54 3.19
N ASP A 130 1.85 -10.35 4.40
CA ASP A 130 0.43 -10.49 4.69
C ASP A 130 -0.27 -9.21 4.23
N PRO A 131 -1.52 -9.31 3.73
CA PRO A 131 -2.33 -8.13 3.44
C PRO A 131 -2.51 -7.27 4.72
N PRO A 132 -2.95 -6.01 4.59
CA PRO A 132 -3.27 -5.19 5.76
C PRO A 132 -4.22 -5.98 6.68
N VAL A 133 -3.85 -6.13 7.95
CA VAL A 133 -4.73 -6.79 8.91
C VAL A 133 -5.95 -5.89 9.10
N GLU A 134 -7.14 -6.33 8.66
CA GLU A 134 -8.37 -5.73 9.19
C GLU A 134 -8.30 -5.85 10.72
N PRO A 135 -8.61 -4.80 11.50
CA PRO A 135 -8.69 -4.95 12.94
C PRO A 135 -9.74 -6.01 13.22
N LEU A 136 -9.31 -7.16 13.74
CA LEU A 136 -10.18 -8.22 14.21
C LEU A 136 -11.20 -7.58 15.16
N THR A 137 -12.46 -7.50 14.73
CA THR A 137 -13.56 -7.24 15.65
C THR A 137 -13.66 -8.44 16.58
N GLU A 138 -13.09 -8.31 17.78
CA GLU A 138 -13.48 -9.10 18.95
C GLU A 138 -14.87 -8.68 19.45
#